data_AF-A0A968P1D3-F1
#
_entry.id   AF-A0A968P1D3-F1
#
_cell.length_a   1.000
_cell.length_b   1.000
_cell.length_c   1.000
_cell.angle_alpha   90.00
_cell.angle_beta   90.00
_cell.angle_gamma   90.00
#
_symmetry.space_group_name_H-M   'P 1'
#
loop_
_entity.id
_entity.type
_entity.pdbx_description
1 polymer ?
#
loop_
_entity_poly.entity_id
_entity_poly.type
_entity_poly.pdbx_seq_one_letter_code
_entity_poly.pdbx_strand_id
1 'polypeptide(L)'
;MPLKSEKMDDLKNISILSYQVPQIGLIRPWLDSVFKRLGISITSNVVEQGKFLEMDWDKSENDLVLFSFGVADPEPTTWLSLVLGSKFVSFDVEDRGEFDRLMGISDFQTQVQGYRDLLIRIARKGGYARPLLHGATISIGSPGMSFDLVDPLDETVDYSKIRFSH
;
A
#
# COMPACT_ATOMS: atom_id res chain seq x y z
N MET A 1 13.31 19.40 -14.74
CA MET A 1 12.91 20.82 -14.54
C MET A 1 13.08 21.13 -13.06
N PRO A 2 13.83 22.18 -12.68
CA PRO A 2 13.92 22.57 -11.28
C PRO A 2 12.54 23.10 -10.84
N LEU A 3 12.02 22.57 -9.73
CA LEU A 3 10.79 23.06 -9.12
C LEU A 3 10.98 24.55 -8.78
N LYS A 4 10.11 25.42 -9.31
CA LYS A 4 10.12 26.86 -9.00
C LYS A 4 10.02 27.05 -7.48
N SER A 5 10.84 27.94 -6.95
CA SER A 5 11.05 28.23 -5.53
C SER A 5 9.79 28.55 -4.72
N GLU A 6 8.71 28.96 -5.38
CA GLU A 6 7.42 29.26 -4.74
C GLU A 6 6.71 28.03 -4.16
N LYS A 7 6.98 26.81 -4.67
CA LYS A 7 6.38 25.57 -4.12
C LYS A 7 7.10 25.00 -2.89
N MET A 8 8.28 25.50 -2.54
CA MET A 8 9.05 24.98 -1.41
C MET A 8 8.57 25.52 -0.05
N ASP A 9 7.96 26.71 -0.03
CA ASP A 9 7.45 27.30 1.20
C ASP A 9 6.15 26.62 1.68
N ASP A 10 5.32 26.10 0.76
CA ASP A 10 4.09 25.34 1.07
C ASP A 10 4.37 23.94 1.64
N LEU A 11 5.55 23.37 1.37
CA LEU A 11 5.92 22.03 1.85
C LEU A 11 6.53 22.02 3.26
N LYS A 12 6.55 23.16 3.97
CA LYS A 12 7.18 23.24 5.30
C LYS A 12 6.42 22.47 6.37
N ASN A 13 5.13 22.22 6.18
CA ASN A 13 4.31 21.43 7.09
C ASN A 13 3.48 20.43 6.28
N ILE A 14 3.59 19.15 6.61
CA ILE A 14 2.83 18.06 6.00
C ILE A 14 2.06 17.33 7.09
N SER A 15 0.81 17.03 6.85
CA SER A 15 -0.04 16.19 7.68
C SER A 15 -0.09 14.76 7.13
N ILE A 16 0.16 13.78 8.01
CA ILE A 16 0.11 12.36 7.66
C ILE A 16 -0.99 11.69 8.47
N LEU A 17 -1.99 11.14 7.80
CA LEU A 17 -2.97 10.27 8.41
C LEU A 17 -2.56 8.81 8.27
N SER A 18 -2.78 8.04 9.33
CA SER A 18 -2.64 6.59 9.28
C SER A 18 -3.54 5.91 10.29
N TYR A 19 -3.79 4.62 10.11
CA TYR A 19 -4.44 3.82 11.13
C TYR A 19 -3.43 3.00 11.93
N GLN A 20 -3.83 2.60 13.14
CA GLN A 20 -2.96 1.89 14.06
C GLN A 20 -2.75 0.43 13.62
N VAL A 21 -1.59 0.17 12.99
CA VAL A 21 -1.06 -1.18 12.78
C VAL A 21 0.45 -1.24 13.04
N PRO A 22 0.98 -2.39 13.50
CA PRO A 22 2.39 -2.53 13.88
C PRO A 22 3.37 -2.09 12.76
N GLN A 23 3.07 -2.45 11.51
CA GLN A 23 3.91 -2.14 10.35
C GLN A 23 4.06 -0.62 10.18
N ILE A 24 2.96 0.13 10.30
CA ILE A 24 2.96 1.60 10.20
C ILE A 24 3.70 2.23 11.39
N GLY A 25 3.55 1.65 12.59
CA GLY A 25 4.27 2.09 13.79
C GLY A 25 5.79 2.05 13.63
N LEU A 26 6.32 1.09 12.87
CA LEU A 26 7.76 0.97 12.58
C LEU A 26 8.25 1.97 11.52
N ILE A 27 7.41 2.29 10.51
CA ILE A 27 7.78 3.15 9.40
C ILE A 27 7.77 4.64 9.81
N ARG A 28 6.87 5.04 10.70
CA ARG A 28 6.66 6.45 11.02
C ARG A 28 7.91 7.17 11.56
N PRO A 29 8.66 6.64 12.55
CA PRO A 29 9.87 7.32 13.02
C PRO A 29 10.93 7.50 11.92
N TRP A 30 10.98 6.57 10.96
CA TRP A 30 11.86 6.68 9.80
C TRP A 30 11.42 7.81 8.86
N LEU A 31 10.12 7.91 8.55
CA LEU A 31 9.56 9.02 7.78
C LEU A 31 9.82 10.37 8.47
N ASP A 32 9.55 10.46 9.77
CA ASP A 32 9.82 11.67 10.57
C ASP A 32 11.28 12.11 10.43
N SER A 33 12.23 11.17 10.51
CA SER A 33 13.65 11.44 10.30
C SER A 33 13.96 11.91 8.87
N VAL A 34 13.36 11.29 7.85
CA VAL A 34 13.59 11.67 6.44
C VAL A 34 13.11 13.09 6.17
N PHE A 35 11.85 13.40 6.52
CA PHE A 35 11.26 14.71 6.28
C PHE A 35 11.94 15.81 7.11
N LYS A 36 12.33 15.52 8.37
CA LYS A 36 13.11 16.45 9.18
C LYS A 36 14.45 16.83 8.51
N ARG A 37 15.14 15.88 7.87
CA ARG A 37 16.38 16.17 7.12
C ARG A 37 16.15 17.04 5.89
N LEU A 38 14.94 16.99 5.33
CA LEU A 38 14.50 17.84 4.22
C LEU A 38 13.99 19.21 4.68
N GLY A 39 13.99 19.50 5.98
CA GLY A 39 13.46 20.74 6.54
C GLY A 39 11.92 20.81 6.54
N ILE A 40 11.27 19.66 6.47
CA ILE A 40 9.80 19.52 6.45
C ILE A 40 9.34 19.09 7.85
N SER A 41 8.39 19.82 8.42
CA SER A 41 7.70 19.47 9.65
C SER A 41 6.53 18.52 9.35
N ILE A 42 6.34 17.50 10.19
CA ILE A 42 5.23 16.56 10.03
C ILE A 42 4.29 16.64 11.24
N THR A 43 3.00 16.66 10.97
CA THR A 43 1.95 16.35 11.96
C THR A 43 1.38 14.97 11.66
N SER A 44 1.58 14.00 12.55
CA SER A 44 1.09 12.62 12.38
C SER A 44 -0.21 12.39 13.15
N ASN A 45 -1.27 12.05 12.44
CA ASN A 45 -2.57 11.67 12.99
C ASN A 45 -2.74 10.15 12.92
N VAL A 46 -3.05 9.53 14.07
CA VAL A 46 -3.35 8.10 14.14
C VAL A 46 -4.79 7.92 14.53
N VAL A 47 -5.49 7.11 13.75
CA VAL A 47 -6.88 6.73 14.05
C VAL A 47 -6.99 5.22 14.17
N GLU A 48 -8.10 4.78 14.74
CA GLU A 48 -8.51 3.38 14.69
C GLU A 48 -8.81 2.96 13.25
N GLN A 49 -8.52 1.70 12.89
CA GLN A 49 -8.73 1.20 11.53
C GLN A 49 -10.20 1.30 11.07
N GLY A 50 -11.17 0.97 11.93
CA GLY A 50 -12.60 1.12 11.60
C GLY A 50 -12.95 2.56 11.24
N LYS A 51 -12.52 3.51 12.07
CA LYS A 51 -12.72 4.95 11.82
C LYS A 51 -12.07 5.40 10.53
N PHE A 52 -10.85 4.95 10.25
CA PHE A 52 -10.13 5.26 9.00
C PHE A 52 -10.93 4.86 7.76
N LEU A 53 -11.50 3.65 7.76
CA LEU A 53 -12.28 3.14 6.63
C LEU A 53 -13.63 3.86 6.46
N GLU A 54 -14.17 4.43 7.53
CA GLU A 54 -15.42 5.18 7.55
C GLU A 54 -15.26 6.68 7.27
N MET A 55 -14.03 7.19 7.12
CA MET A 55 -13.80 8.61 6.87
C MET A 55 -14.43 9.07 5.55
N ASP A 56 -14.97 10.29 5.59
CA ASP A 56 -15.34 11.04 4.39
C ASP A 56 -14.07 11.60 3.74
N TRP A 57 -13.48 10.81 2.84
CA TRP A 57 -12.20 11.10 2.20
C TRP A 57 -12.23 12.35 1.32
N ASP A 58 -13.42 12.74 0.82
CA ASP A 58 -13.61 13.99 0.08
C ASP A 58 -13.41 15.23 0.96
N LYS A 59 -13.48 15.07 2.29
CA LYS A 59 -13.25 16.11 3.30
C LYS A 59 -11.93 15.93 4.05
N SER A 60 -11.08 14.98 3.64
CA SER A 60 -9.79 14.79 4.29
C SER A 60 -8.88 15.98 4.00
N GLU A 61 -8.42 16.64 5.06
CA GLU A 61 -7.43 17.72 4.99
C GLU A 61 -5.98 17.20 5.06
N ASN A 62 -5.79 15.87 5.07
CA ASN A 62 -4.46 15.27 5.21
C ASN A 62 -3.69 15.26 3.89
N ASP A 63 -2.42 15.67 3.92
CA ASP A 63 -1.55 15.74 2.74
C ASP A 63 -1.08 14.35 2.28
N LEU A 64 -0.82 13.45 3.24
CA LEU A 64 -0.40 12.09 2.98
C LEU A 64 -1.23 11.09 3.78
N VAL A 65 -1.44 9.93 3.18
CA VAL A 65 -2.08 8.79 3.84
C VAL A 65 -1.10 7.63 3.85
N LEU A 66 -0.78 7.14 5.03
CA LEU A 66 0.00 5.92 5.22
C LEU A 66 -0.96 4.78 5.59
N PHE A 67 -1.00 3.77 4.73
CA PHE A 67 -1.90 2.63 4.85
C PHE A 67 -1.15 1.34 4.48
N SER A 68 -1.61 0.23 5.01
CA SER A 68 -1.25 -1.12 4.53
C SER A 68 -2.48 -1.82 3.98
N PHE A 69 -2.27 -2.81 3.13
CA PHE A 69 -3.30 -3.76 2.72
C PHE A 69 -2.59 -5.03 2.23
N GLY A 70 -3.32 -6.14 2.24
CA GLY A 70 -2.87 -7.45 1.78
C GLY A 70 -4.07 -8.19 1.18
N VAL A 71 -3.82 -9.08 0.22
CA VAL A 71 -4.84 -9.88 -0.45
C VAL A 71 -4.31 -11.28 -0.71
N ALA A 72 -5.01 -12.26 -0.16
CA ALA A 72 -4.64 -13.67 -0.32
C ALA A 72 -4.85 -14.18 -1.75
N ASP A 73 -5.56 -13.40 -2.55
CA ASP A 73 -5.78 -13.69 -3.96
C ASP A 73 -4.51 -13.35 -4.76
N PRO A 74 -3.88 -14.34 -5.42
CA PRO A 74 -2.72 -14.10 -6.28
C PRO A 74 -3.08 -13.36 -7.57
N GLU A 75 -4.36 -13.19 -7.89
CA GLU A 75 -4.81 -12.48 -9.09
C GLU A 75 -4.50 -10.97 -9.00
N PRO A 76 -3.75 -10.42 -9.96
CA PRO A 76 -3.33 -9.02 -9.94
C PRO A 76 -4.52 -8.05 -10.00
N THR A 77 -5.63 -8.47 -10.61
CA THR A 77 -6.88 -7.70 -10.69
C THR A 77 -7.43 -7.38 -9.31
N THR A 78 -7.39 -8.32 -8.37
CA THR A 78 -7.91 -8.13 -7.01
C THR A 78 -7.08 -7.08 -6.27
N TRP A 79 -5.75 -7.19 -6.34
CA TRP A 79 -4.85 -6.21 -5.75
C TRP A 79 -5.04 -4.81 -6.35
N LEU A 80 -5.09 -4.71 -7.67
CA LEU A 80 -5.27 -3.43 -8.37
C LEU A 80 -6.63 -2.80 -8.11
N SER A 81 -7.69 -3.60 -7.99
CA SER A 81 -9.03 -3.10 -7.65
C SER A 81 -9.06 -2.41 -6.30
N LEU A 82 -8.34 -2.94 -5.30
CA LEU A 82 -8.23 -2.32 -3.98
C LEU A 82 -7.44 -1.03 -4.02
N VAL A 83 -6.31 -1.00 -4.73
CA VAL A 83 -5.47 0.20 -4.84
C VAL A 83 -6.22 1.29 -5.59
N LEU A 84 -6.67 1.01 -6.81
CA LEU A 84 -7.33 1.99 -7.67
C LEU A 84 -8.76 2.31 -7.24
N GLY A 85 -9.35 1.48 -6.37
CA GLY A 85 -10.65 1.70 -5.74
C GLY A 85 -10.56 2.39 -4.38
N SER A 86 -9.36 2.64 -3.87
CA SER A 86 -9.20 3.31 -2.58
C SER A 86 -9.71 4.74 -2.65
N LYS A 87 -10.60 5.10 -1.72
CA LYS A 87 -11.19 6.45 -1.65
C LYS A 87 -10.20 7.51 -1.15
N PHE A 88 -9.10 7.08 -0.56
CA PHE A 88 -8.05 7.91 0.01
C PHE A 88 -6.88 8.17 -0.93
N VAL A 89 -6.95 7.68 -2.17
CA VAL A 89 -5.99 7.99 -3.22
C VAL A 89 -6.72 8.57 -4.43
N SER A 90 -6.40 9.81 -4.77
CA SER A 90 -7.03 10.52 -5.89
C SER A 90 -6.34 10.17 -7.20
N PHE A 91 -6.72 9.08 -7.85
CA PHE A 91 -6.23 8.72 -9.18
C PHE A 91 -6.84 9.59 -10.28
N ASP A 92 -6.10 9.80 -11.37
CA ASP A 92 -6.66 10.41 -12.58
C ASP A 92 -7.80 9.55 -13.14
N VAL A 93 -8.86 10.21 -13.61
CA VAL A 93 -10.01 9.56 -14.27
C VAL A 93 -9.56 8.67 -15.43
N GLU A 94 -8.53 9.08 -16.18
CA GLU A 94 -7.96 8.30 -17.28
C GLU A 94 -7.26 7.01 -16.81
N ASP A 95 -6.59 7.05 -15.64
CA ASP A 95 -5.94 5.87 -15.07
C ASP A 95 -6.98 4.87 -14.56
N ARG A 96 -8.06 5.38 -13.96
CA ARG A 96 -9.20 4.56 -13.56
C ARG A 96 -9.91 3.93 -14.76
N GLY A 97 -10.21 4.71 -15.79
CA GLY A 97 -10.87 4.23 -17.00
C GLY A 97 -10.03 3.19 -17.75
N GLU A 98 -8.71 3.33 -17.77
CA GLU A 98 -7.82 2.33 -18.35
C GLU A 98 -7.85 1.01 -17.56
N PHE A 99 -7.86 1.08 -16.22
CA PHE A 99 -8.03 -0.12 -15.40
C PHE A 99 -9.34 -0.84 -15.68
N ASP A 100 -10.46 -0.10 -15.72
CA ASP A 100 -11.77 -0.67 -15.99
C ASP A 100 -11.84 -1.33 -17.39
N ARG A 101 -11.15 -0.74 -18.39
CA ARG A 101 -10.97 -1.35 -19.73
C ARG A 101 -10.17 -2.65 -19.68
N LEU A 102 -9.06 -2.67 -18.93
CA LEU A 102 -8.17 -3.84 -18.81
C LEU A 102 -8.87 -5.02 -18.12
N MET A 103 -9.74 -4.76 -17.15
CA MET A 103 -10.58 -5.81 -16.53
C MET A 103 -11.47 -6.56 -17.54
N GLY A 104 -11.86 -5.90 -18.64
CA GLY A 104 -12.66 -6.51 -19.70
C GLY A 104 -11.89 -7.37 -20.71
N ILE A 105 -10.56 -7.44 -20.62
CA ILE A 105 -9.72 -8.24 -21.53
C ILE A 105 -9.76 -9.71 -21.11
N SER A 106 -10.20 -10.60 -22.01
CA SER A 106 -10.24 -12.06 -21.74
C SER A 106 -8.87 -12.75 -21.76
N ASP A 107 -7.92 -12.23 -22.56
CA ASP A 107 -6.58 -12.82 -22.63
C ASP A 107 -5.74 -12.39 -21.42
N PHE A 108 -5.40 -13.36 -20.56
CA PHE A 108 -4.71 -13.12 -19.31
C PHE A 108 -3.34 -12.45 -19.51
N GLN A 109 -2.55 -12.89 -20.49
CA GLN A 109 -1.20 -12.32 -20.71
C GLN A 109 -1.27 -10.86 -21.15
N THR A 110 -2.21 -10.54 -22.05
CA THR A 110 -2.46 -9.17 -22.50
C THR A 110 -2.98 -8.31 -21.34
N GLN A 111 -3.88 -8.85 -20.51
CA GLN A 111 -4.39 -8.15 -19.33
C GLN A 111 -3.26 -7.82 -18.34
N VAL A 112 -2.42 -8.80 -17.98
CA VAL A 112 -1.28 -8.62 -17.07
C VAL A 112 -0.28 -7.62 -17.62
N GLN A 113 0.04 -7.68 -18.92
CA GLN A 113 0.94 -6.71 -19.54
C GLN A 113 0.34 -5.30 -19.50
N GLY A 114 -0.95 -5.15 -19.77
CA GLY A 114 -1.65 -3.87 -19.64
C GLY A 114 -1.62 -3.31 -18.21
N TYR A 115 -1.82 -4.15 -17.20
CA TYR A 115 -1.68 -3.75 -15.80
C TYR A 115 -0.28 -3.25 -15.46
N ARG A 116 0.75 -3.94 -15.96
CA ARG A 116 2.14 -3.51 -15.78
C ARG A 116 2.39 -2.13 -16.40
N ASP A 117 1.90 -1.90 -17.60
CA ASP A 117 2.07 -0.63 -18.31
C ASP A 117 1.32 0.52 -17.61
N LEU A 118 0.11 0.25 -17.11
CA LEU A 118 -0.65 1.19 -16.27
C LEU A 118 0.12 1.55 -14.99
N LEU A 119 0.64 0.56 -14.27
CA LEU A 119 1.42 0.80 -13.05
C LEU A 119 2.70 1.61 -13.33
N ILE A 120 3.39 1.34 -14.43
CA ILE A 120 4.56 2.13 -14.85
C ILE A 120 4.16 3.57 -15.15
N ARG A 121 3.02 3.79 -15.82
CA ARG A 121 2.48 5.12 -16.10
C ARG A 121 2.17 5.89 -14.81
N ILE A 122 1.45 5.25 -13.88
CA ILE A 122 1.13 5.79 -12.55
C ILE A 122 2.40 6.16 -11.77
N ALA A 123 3.38 5.26 -11.74
CA ALA A 123 4.64 5.48 -11.04
C ALA A 123 5.42 6.67 -11.61
N ARG A 124 5.41 6.85 -12.94
CA ARG A 124 6.07 7.98 -13.63
C ARG A 124 5.40 9.33 -13.36
N LYS A 125 4.09 9.36 -13.12
CA LYS A 125 3.36 10.57 -12.69
C LYS A 125 3.74 11.01 -11.26
N GLY A 126 4.27 10.08 -10.46
CA GLY A 126 5.00 10.40 -9.23
C GLY A 126 4.17 10.72 -7.99
N GLY A 127 2.83 10.59 -8.03
CA GLY A 127 1.96 11.23 -7.05
C GLY A 127 0.80 10.45 -6.42
N TYR A 128 0.39 9.27 -6.92
CA TYR A 128 -0.82 8.62 -6.38
C TYR A 128 -0.55 7.73 -5.17
N ALA A 129 0.36 6.77 -5.31
CA ALA A 129 0.76 5.88 -4.22
C ALA A 129 2.24 5.53 -4.39
N ARG A 130 2.96 5.44 -3.27
CA ARG A 130 4.36 5.00 -3.25
C ARG A 130 4.47 3.75 -2.38
N PRO A 131 4.82 2.58 -2.97
CA PRO A 131 5.13 1.41 -2.18
C PRO A 131 6.33 1.71 -1.28
N LEU A 132 6.19 1.48 0.02
CA LEU A 132 7.27 1.65 0.99
C LEU A 132 7.94 0.31 1.29
N LEU A 133 7.14 -0.70 1.63
CA LEU A 133 7.60 -2.03 2.02
C LEU A 133 6.60 -3.09 1.53
N HIS A 134 7.11 -4.27 1.21
CA HIS A 134 6.30 -5.48 1.09
C HIS A 134 6.54 -6.31 2.36
N GLY A 135 5.47 -6.60 3.11
CA GLY A 135 5.56 -7.41 4.31
C GLY A 135 5.87 -8.87 3.98
N ALA A 136 6.61 -9.54 4.85
CA ALA A 136 6.76 -10.99 4.81
C ALA A 136 6.50 -11.53 6.22
N THR A 137 5.85 -12.68 6.32
CA THR A 137 5.62 -13.36 7.58
C THR A 137 6.72 -14.39 7.80
N ILE A 138 7.33 -14.39 8.99
CA ILE A 138 8.30 -15.40 9.39
C ILE A 138 7.65 -16.25 10.49
N SER A 139 7.54 -17.54 10.23
CA SER A 139 7.06 -18.54 11.19
C SER A 139 8.25 -19.28 11.80
N ILE A 140 8.31 -19.33 13.13
CA ILE A 140 9.33 -20.06 13.88
C ILE A 140 8.64 -21.17 14.67
N GLY A 141 9.01 -22.42 14.43
CA GLY A 141 8.50 -23.58 15.16
C GLY A 141 9.51 -24.18 16.12
N SER A 142 9.01 -24.97 17.07
CA SER A 142 9.86 -25.80 17.93
C SER A 142 10.54 -26.93 17.12
N PRO A 143 11.64 -27.54 17.60
CA PRO A 143 12.35 -28.60 16.88
C PRO A 143 11.50 -29.83 16.49
N GLY A 144 10.32 -30.01 17.09
CA GLY A 144 9.36 -31.06 16.74
C GLY A 144 8.27 -30.60 15.77
N MET A 145 8.39 -29.43 15.15
CA MET A 145 7.42 -28.94 14.16
C MET A 145 8.03 -28.98 12.77
N SER A 146 7.27 -29.51 11.80
CA SER A 146 7.57 -29.42 10.38
C SER A 146 6.55 -28.51 9.69
N PHE A 147 7.07 -27.67 8.80
CA PHE A 147 6.32 -26.74 7.94
C PHE A 147 6.38 -27.15 6.46
N ASP A 148 6.83 -28.37 6.14
CA ASP A 148 7.11 -28.80 4.76
C ASP A 148 5.86 -28.79 3.86
N LEU A 149 4.67 -28.77 4.45
CA LEU A 149 3.39 -28.71 3.74
C LEU A 149 2.79 -27.30 3.69
N VAL A 150 3.39 -26.31 4.35
CA VAL A 150 2.91 -24.92 4.31
C VAL A 150 3.39 -24.29 3.00
N ASP A 151 2.46 -23.81 2.17
CA ASP A 151 2.79 -23.18 0.90
C ASP A 151 3.30 -21.75 1.16
N PRO A 152 4.40 -21.30 0.53
CA PRO A 152 4.84 -19.89 0.60
C PRO A 152 3.78 -18.86 0.19
N LEU A 153 2.77 -19.27 -0.58
CA LEU A 153 1.65 -18.42 -1.01
C LEU A 153 0.50 -18.36 0.00
N ASP A 154 0.52 -19.17 1.06
CA ASP A 154 -0.49 -19.10 2.12
C ASP A 154 -0.27 -17.79 2.93
N GLU A 155 -1.08 -16.74 2.66
CA GLU A 155 -1.02 -15.46 3.40
C GLU A 155 -1.24 -15.63 4.91
N THR A 156 -1.94 -16.69 5.30
CA THR A 156 -2.12 -17.13 6.67
C THR A 156 -1.46 -18.50 6.82
N VAL A 157 -0.69 -18.71 7.88
CA VAL A 157 -0.19 -20.05 8.21
C VAL A 157 -1.38 -20.99 8.38
N ASP A 158 -1.58 -21.90 7.43
CA ASP A 158 -2.56 -22.96 7.58
C ASP A 158 -2.03 -23.95 8.62
N TYR A 159 -2.48 -23.76 9.87
CA TYR A 159 -2.09 -24.60 10.99
C TYR A 159 -2.42 -26.08 10.77
N SER A 160 -3.38 -26.42 9.89
CA SER A 160 -3.69 -27.81 9.56
C SER A 160 -2.59 -28.51 8.76
N LYS A 161 -1.72 -27.74 8.10
CA LYS A 161 -0.56 -28.24 7.34
C LYS A 161 0.69 -28.40 8.22
N ILE A 162 0.67 -27.90 9.46
CA ILE A 162 1.78 -28.08 10.40
C ILE A 162 1.77 -29.51 10.96
N ARG A 163 2.93 -30.17 10.91
CA ARG A 163 3.12 -31.50 11.51
C ARG A 163 3.91 -31.40 12.80
N PHE A 164 3.55 -32.25 13.76
CA PHE A 164 4.31 -32.43 15.00
C PHE A 164 4.97 -33.80 14.97
N SER A 165 6.31 -33.84 15.00
CA SER A 165 7.05 -35.06 15.29
C SER A 165 6.85 -35.41 16.76
N HIS A 166 6.44 -36.66 17.02
CA HIS A 166 6.49 -37.25 18.36
C HIS A 166 7.93 -37.60 18.74
#